data_AF-A0A1F6WQZ0-F1
#
_entry.id   AF-A0A1F6WQZ0-F1
#
_cell.length_a   1.000
_cell.length_b   1.000
_cell.length_c   1.000
_cell.angle_alpha   90.00
_cell.angle_beta   90.00
_cell.angle_gamma   90.00
#
_symmetry.space_group_name_H-M   'P 1'
#
loop_
_entity.id
_entity.type
_entity.pdbx_description
1 polymer ?
#
loop_
_entity_poly.entity_id
_entity_poly.type
_entity_poly.pdbx_seq_one_letter_code
_entity_poly.pdbx_strand_id
1 'polypeptide(L)'
;MYCQKCGIPIPDANEFCHKCGHQLNTPIPIQNPERKLPAGVLKRLLNYVLDDFFRKIIALIPIGIGIAIHSNVLIGFGIFIFLIYHIVCESIWQKTLGKLITGTKVIGFNGNKPGFWRIVGRSLSRAIPFEQLSFLFGGYPIGWHDSISKTLVVPDNITSEDVQQMNLSEIKKMKSENVLIKIIIIFLVVLFILAIIGILASVVLASMNQARAKARDAKIESNLSTIVIKAENYKNLNGSYLGLCEDSEISLLTLTNSSSTKPYTEITCNDNEQAYAVSASLSNPDDSLSGHQEYFCVDSTGVATKTTNDISIDGNTSCSTSLVETYNNKIDSTNGTIDENKYAYYNLGQNYQSMDAYENAIKEYEKAIELDIKNIKNPSNELILFREATIYQNQSEYRKLENVYNRILLINPQNTQAYSDRAFSVYGNTGEHEKALIDYTESLRLDPNNQFNLFMKANTEFKLGKINEMCSDISKIDITYLKGFEEGYNELKRNCN
;
A
#
# COMPACT_ATOMS: atom_id res chain seq x y z
N MET A 1 64.78 -15.82 37.65
CA MET A 1 63.55 -16.64 37.42
C MET A 1 63.41 -17.66 38.55
N TYR A 2 62.21 -18.14 38.89
CA TYR A 2 62.01 -19.20 39.90
C TYR A 2 61.56 -20.51 39.23
N CYS A 3 62.10 -21.65 39.66
CA CYS A 3 61.67 -22.96 39.14
C CYS A 3 60.30 -23.36 39.71
N GLN A 4 59.28 -23.56 38.87
CA GLN A 4 57.92 -23.92 39.31
C GLN A 4 57.84 -25.23 40.13
N LYS A 5 58.82 -26.13 39.98
CA LYS A 5 58.82 -27.43 40.68
C LYS A 5 59.50 -27.38 42.06
N CYS A 6 60.44 -26.46 42.29
CA CYS A 6 61.23 -26.45 43.52
C CYS A 6 61.39 -25.08 44.19
N GLY A 7 60.89 -23.99 43.60
CA GLY A 7 60.76 -22.68 44.23
C GLY A 7 62.06 -21.89 44.44
N ILE A 8 63.20 -22.37 43.93
CA ILE A 8 64.51 -21.72 44.13
C ILE A 8 64.74 -20.64 43.04
N PRO A 9 65.29 -19.46 43.40
CA PRO A 9 65.70 -18.44 42.44
C PRO A 9 66.92 -18.90 41.63
N ILE A 10 66.83 -18.80 40.31
CA ILE A 10 67.89 -19.14 39.36
C ILE A 10 68.54 -17.84 38.84
N PRO A 11 69.87 -17.70 38.96
CA PRO A 11 70.63 -16.63 38.33
C PRO A 11 70.79 -16.92 36.84
N ASP A 12 70.16 -16.07 36.02
CA ASP A 12 70.17 -15.90 34.56
C ASP A 12 70.38 -17.09 33.58
N ALA A 13 69.47 -17.11 32.58
CA ALA A 13 69.50 -17.78 31.26
C ALA A 13 70.04 -19.23 31.14
N ASN A 14 69.90 -20.07 32.15
CA ASN A 14 70.09 -21.52 32.00
C ASN A 14 68.80 -22.22 31.58
N GLU A 15 68.84 -23.03 30.52
CA GLU A 15 67.70 -23.81 30.02
C GLU A 15 67.21 -24.91 30.98
N PHE A 16 68.01 -25.24 32.01
CA PHE A 16 67.75 -26.33 32.96
C PHE A 16 68.00 -25.91 34.41
N CYS A 17 67.17 -26.42 35.33
CA CYS A 17 67.39 -26.25 36.76
C CYS A 17 68.43 -27.26 37.28
N HIS A 18 69.60 -26.79 37.71
CA HIS A 18 70.73 -27.61 38.22
C HIS A 18 70.38 -28.54 39.39
N LYS A 19 69.33 -28.25 40.17
CA LYS A 19 68.97 -29.05 41.34
C LYS A 19 67.95 -30.16 41.05
N CYS A 20 67.09 -30.00 40.04
CA CYS A 20 66.01 -30.95 39.73
C CYS A 20 65.99 -31.44 38.29
N GLY A 21 66.95 -31.01 37.46
CA GLY A 21 67.10 -31.42 36.06
C GLY A 21 65.96 -30.98 35.13
N HIS A 22 65.07 -30.09 35.58
CA HIS A 22 63.87 -29.71 34.84
C HIS A 22 64.17 -28.62 33.80
N GLN A 23 63.75 -28.85 32.55
CA GLN A 23 63.94 -27.95 31.41
C GLN A 23 62.88 -26.83 31.43
N LEU A 24 63.31 -25.56 31.39
CA LEU A 24 62.47 -24.40 31.71
C LEU A 24 61.77 -23.77 30.49
N ASN A 25 61.99 -24.28 29.28
CA ASN A 25 61.29 -23.86 28.08
C ASN A 25 60.83 -25.07 27.26
N THR A 26 59.67 -25.63 27.60
CA THR A 26 58.78 -26.22 26.60
C THR A 26 57.36 -25.76 26.92
N PRO A 27 56.60 -25.25 25.93
CA PRO A 27 55.18 -25.03 26.15
C PRO A 27 54.57 -26.41 26.40
N ILE A 28 54.00 -26.61 27.59
CA ILE A 28 53.25 -27.82 27.91
C ILE A 28 52.20 -27.96 26.80
N PRO A 29 52.23 -29.02 25.98
CA PRO A 29 51.14 -29.28 25.08
C PRO A 29 49.96 -29.60 25.99
N ILE A 30 48.96 -28.73 26.00
CA ILE A 30 47.63 -29.06 26.50
C ILE A 30 47.13 -30.14 25.56
N GLN A 31 47.49 -31.41 25.81
CA GLN A 31 46.69 -32.53 25.36
C GLN A 31 45.37 -32.40 26.10
N ASN A 32 44.48 -31.61 25.52
CA ASN A 32 43.08 -31.52 25.88
C ASN A 32 42.54 -32.90 25.47
N PRO A 33 42.23 -33.84 26.38
CA PRO A 33 41.40 -34.97 25.99
C PRO A 33 40.15 -34.34 25.36
N GLU A 34 39.77 -34.75 24.16
CA GLU A 34 38.67 -34.15 23.39
C GLU A 34 37.53 -33.78 24.35
N ARG A 35 37.33 -32.48 24.62
CA ARG A 35 36.29 -32.05 25.57
C ARG A 35 34.96 -32.47 24.97
N LYS A 36 34.35 -33.50 25.55
CA LYS A 36 33.05 -34.03 25.13
C LYS A 36 31.99 -32.98 25.44
N LEU A 37 31.66 -32.17 24.44
CA LEU A 37 30.72 -31.07 24.53
C LEU A 37 29.31 -31.53 24.13
N PRO A 38 28.24 -30.91 24.69
CA PRO A 38 26.88 -31.12 24.22
C PRO A 38 26.73 -30.79 22.74
N ALA A 39 25.69 -31.32 22.09
CA ALA A 39 25.48 -31.11 20.65
C ALA A 39 25.47 -29.62 20.31
N GLY A 40 26.31 -29.22 19.34
CA GLY A 40 26.47 -27.83 18.95
C GLY A 40 25.19 -27.17 18.43
N VAL A 41 25.18 -25.84 18.40
CA VAL A 41 24.02 -25.01 18.01
C VAL A 41 23.47 -25.41 16.63
N LEU A 42 24.34 -25.64 15.64
CA LEU A 42 23.93 -26.01 14.28
C LEU A 42 23.21 -27.37 14.22
N LYS A 43 23.71 -28.39 14.93
CA LYS A 43 23.06 -29.71 14.99
C LYS A 43 21.69 -29.65 15.67
N ARG A 44 21.54 -28.77 16.66
CA ARG A 44 20.26 -28.54 17.35
C ARG A 44 19.26 -27.76 16.50
N LEU A 45 19.73 -26.78 15.75
CA LEU A 45 18.90 -26.08 14.77
C LEU A 45 18.41 -27.06 13.69
N LEU A 46 19.30 -27.93 13.19
CA LEU A 46 18.95 -28.96 12.22
C LEU A 46 17.92 -29.96 12.77
N ASN A 47 18.08 -30.39 14.04
CA ASN A 47 17.07 -31.21 14.73
C ASN A 47 15.70 -30.54 14.72
N TYR A 48 15.66 -29.26 15.09
CA TYR A 48 14.42 -28.51 15.15
C TYR A 48 13.76 -28.37 13.79
N VAL A 49 14.53 -28.02 12.74
CA VAL A 49 14.01 -27.87 11.37
C VAL A 49 13.46 -29.19 10.84
N LEU A 50 14.19 -30.29 11.03
CA LEU A 50 13.74 -31.62 10.60
C LEU A 50 12.50 -32.08 11.36
N ASP A 51 12.48 -31.92 12.69
CA ASP A 51 11.32 -32.27 13.51
C ASP A 51 10.09 -31.42 13.15
N ASP A 52 10.25 -30.13 12.85
CA ASP A 52 9.17 -29.23 12.40
C ASP A 52 8.60 -29.67 11.05
N PHE A 53 9.47 -30.06 10.11
CA PHE A 53 9.08 -30.58 8.81
C PHE A 53 8.27 -31.88 8.92
N PHE A 54 8.78 -32.88 9.65
CA PHE A 54 8.05 -34.14 9.84
C PHE A 54 6.73 -33.95 10.57
N ARG A 55 6.68 -33.07 11.57
CA ARG A 55 5.45 -32.75 12.28
C ARG A 55 4.38 -32.18 11.35
N LYS A 56 4.74 -31.24 10.48
CA LYS A 56 3.82 -30.64 9.50
C LYS A 56 3.30 -31.68 8.51
N ILE A 57 4.14 -32.59 8.04
CA ILE A 57 3.72 -33.70 7.17
C ILE A 57 2.66 -34.58 7.87
N ILE A 58 2.90 -34.95 9.13
CA ILE A 58 1.95 -35.78 9.89
C ILE A 58 0.63 -35.03 10.15
N ALA A 59 0.70 -33.71 10.40
CA ALA A 59 -0.48 -32.89 10.64
C ALA A 59 -1.35 -32.64 9.38
N LEU A 60 -0.79 -32.72 8.16
CA LEU A 60 -1.52 -32.51 6.92
C LEU A 60 -2.61 -33.56 6.66
N ILE A 61 -2.40 -34.81 7.10
CA ILE A 61 -3.33 -35.92 6.88
C ILE A 61 -4.69 -35.67 7.55
N PRO A 62 -4.78 -35.44 8.87
CA PRO A 62 -6.07 -35.17 9.52
C PRO A 62 -6.67 -33.82 9.13
N ILE A 63 -5.86 -32.81 8.82
CA ILE A 63 -6.35 -31.51 8.33
C ILE A 63 -7.03 -31.69 6.96
N GLY A 64 -6.40 -32.42 6.04
CA GLY A 64 -6.96 -32.71 4.72
C GLY A 64 -8.27 -33.50 4.79
N ILE A 65 -8.33 -34.52 5.66
CA ILE A 65 -9.56 -35.28 5.90
C ILE A 65 -10.63 -34.38 6.52
N GLY A 66 -10.27 -33.54 7.50
CA GLY A 66 -11.18 -32.60 8.15
C GLY A 66 -11.81 -31.59 7.20
N ILE A 67 -11.03 -31.07 6.24
CA ILE A 67 -11.54 -30.20 5.17
C ILE A 67 -12.50 -30.97 4.27
N ALA A 68 -12.14 -32.19 3.84
CA ALA A 68 -12.98 -33.00 2.96
C ALA A 68 -14.36 -33.31 3.57
N ILE A 69 -14.44 -33.53 4.88
CA ILE A 69 -15.69 -33.85 5.59
C ILE A 69 -16.30 -32.65 6.34
N HIS A 70 -15.78 -31.43 6.16
CA HIS A 70 -16.23 -30.20 6.83
C HIS A 70 -16.28 -30.30 8.37
N SER A 71 -15.33 -31.05 8.97
CA SER A 71 -15.28 -31.26 10.42
C SER A 71 -14.21 -30.40 11.09
N ASN A 72 -14.67 -29.38 11.81
CA ASN A 72 -13.81 -28.50 12.63
C ASN A 72 -13.08 -29.26 13.76
N VAL A 73 -13.61 -30.42 14.19
CA VAL A 73 -13.00 -31.27 15.22
C VAL A 73 -11.69 -31.87 14.72
N LEU A 74 -11.66 -32.40 13.48
CA LEU A 74 -10.43 -32.97 12.89
C LEU A 74 -9.36 -31.91 12.63
N ILE A 75 -9.77 -30.68 12.32
CA ILE A 75 -8.84 -29.55 12.17
C ILE A 75 -8.17 -29.23 13.52
N GLY A 76 -8.92 -29.29 14.63
CA GLY A 76 -8.39 -29.13 15.98
C GLY A 76 -7.39 -30.22 16.41
N PHE A 77 -7.56 -31.45 15.93
CA PHE A 77 -6.60 -32.55 16.18
C PHE A 77 -5.19 -32.27 15.60
N GLY A 78 -5.09 -31.50 14.52
CA GLY A 78 -3.82 -31.09 13.93
C GLY A 78 -2.90 -30.33 14.91
N ILE A 79 -3.49 -29.56 15.82
CA ILE A 79 -2.75 -28.81 16.86
C ILE A 79 -2.30 -29.75 17.98
N PHE A 80 -3.12 -30.73 18.34
CA PHE A 80 -2.80 -31.73 19.38
C PHE A 80 -1.65 -32.66 18.97
N ILE A 81 -1.47 -32.89 17.67
CA ILE A 81 -0.34 -33.67 17.11
C ILE A 81 1.02 -33.07 17.49
N PHE A 82 1.10 -31.76 17.75
CA PHE A 82 2.33 -31.12 18.23
C PHE A 82 2.84 -31.71 19.54
N LEU A 83 1.94 -31.91 20.51
CA LEU A 83 2.29 -32.44 21.82
C LEU A 83 2.52 -33.95 21.76
N ILE A 84 1.73 -34.66 20.96
CA ILE A 84 1.77 -36.11 20.86
C ILE A 84 3.05 -36.58 20.16
N TYR A 85 3.49 -35.91 19.08
CA TYR A 85 4.65 -36.30 18.29
C TYR A 85 5.92 -36.46 19.13
N HIS A 86 6.27 -35.44 19.93
CA HIS A 86 7.49 -35.48 20.74
C HIS A 86 7.38 -36.47 21.90
N ILE A 87 6.21 -36.58 22.53
CA ILE A 87 6.00 -37.51 23.63
C ILE A 87 6.15 -38.96 23.13
N VAL A 88 5.49 -39.31 22.03
CA VAL A 88 5.53 -40.67 21.46
C VAL A 88 6.94 -41.01 20.99
N CYS A 89 7.56 -40.14 20.20
CA CYS A 89 8.89 -40.43 19.65
C CYS A 89 9.98 -40.51 20.74
N GLU A 90 10.03 -39.53 21.67
CA GLU A 90 11.05 -39.52 22.71
C GLU A 90 10.79 -40.58 23.79
N SER A 91 9.56 -41.06 23.99
CA SER A 91 9.28 -42.15 24.94
C SER A 91 9.64 -43.53 24.39
N ILE A 92 9.37 -43.79 23.10
CA ILE A 92 9.61 -45.10 22.48
C ILE A 92 11.08 -45.26 22.06
N TRP A 93 11.62 -44.28 21.32
CA TRP A 93 12.95 -44.37 20.70
C TRP A 93 14.01 -43.50 21.38
N GLN A 94 13.64 -42.70 22.39
CA GLN A 94 14.52 -41.70 23.02
C GLN A 94 15.10 -40.67 22.04
N LYS A 95 14.51 -40.61 20.86
CA LYS A 95 14.91 -39.81 19.71
C LYS A 95 13.66 -39.43 18.93
N THR A 96 13.64 -38.21 18.43
CA THR A 96 12.72 -37.76 17.39
C THR A 96 13.27 -38.11 16.01
N LEU A 97 12.46 -38.00 14.94
CA LEU A 97 12.93 -38.33 13.59
C LEU A 97 14.10 -37.44 13.16
N GLY A 98 14.09 -36.15 13.51
CA GLY A 98 15.22 -35.25 13.30
C GLY A 98 16.47 -35.70 14.05
N LYS A 99 16.32 -36.14 15.31
CA LYS A 99 17.44 -36.64 16.12
C LYS A 99 18.02 -37.97 15.63
N LEU A 100 17.20 -38.81 15.01
CA LEU A 100 17.65 -40.03 14.34
C LEU A 100 18.54 -39.68 13.15
N ILE A 101 18.16 -38.69 12.34
CA ILE A 101 18.92 -38.25 11.16
C ILE A 101 20.23 -37.55 11.56
N THR A 102 20.24 -36.75 12.62
CA THR A 102 21.45 -36.00 13.04
C THR A 102 22.39 -36.79 13.95
N GLY A 103 22.04 -38.02 14.34
CA GLY A 103 22.83 -38.86 15.24
C GLY A 103 22.95 -38.28 16.66
N THR A 104 21.83 -37.83 17.22
CA THR A 104 21.78 -37.27 18.58
C THR A 104 20.76 -37.98 19.46
N LYS A 105 21.01 -38.04 20.77
CA LYS A 105 20.13 -38.65 21.77
C LYS A 105 19.88 -37.74 22.97
N VAL A 106 18.76 -37.95 23.65
CA VAL A 106 18.41 -37.23 24.88
C VAL A 106 18.80 -38.06 26.09
N ILE A 107 19.45 -37.42 27.05
CA ILE A 107 19.88 -38.03 28.31
C ILE A 107 19.56 -37.10 29.49
N GLY A 108 19.38 -37.66 30.69
CA GLY A 108 19.29 -36.86 31.90
C GLY A 108 20.65 -36.26 32.29
N PHE A 109 20.64 -35.20 33.08
CA PHE A 109 21.87 -34.64 33.69
C PHE A 109 22.65 -35.68 34.51
N ASN A 110 21.99 -36.74 34.96
CA ASN A 110 22.59 -37.81 35.74
C ASN A 110 23.23 -38.90 34.85
N GLY A 111 23.25 -38.72 33.52
CA GLY A 111 23.74 -39.70 32.54
C GLY A 111 22.74 -40.80 32.17
N ASN A 112 21.67 -40.96 32.95
CA ASN A 112 20.65 -41.99 32.75
C ASN A 112 19.57 -41.59 31.72
N LYS A 113 18.88 -42.61 31.20
CA LYS A 113 17.70 -42.46 30.34
C LYS A 113 16.61 -41.63 31.06
N PRO A 114 16.05 -40.57 30.44
CA PRO A 114 15.01 -39.77 31.07
C PRO A 114 13.73 -40.57 31.23
N GLY A 115 13.10 -40.50 32.40
CA GLY A 115 11.80 -41.14 32.65
C GLY A 115 10.65 -40.46 31.91
N PHE A 116 9.54 -41.18 31.75
CA PHE A 116 8.35 -40.74 31.00
C PHE A 116 7.86 -39.35 31.39
N TRP A 117 7.65 -39.09 32.69
CA TRP A 117 7.18 -37.79 33.18
C TRP A 117 8.13 -36.62 32.88
N ARG A 118 9.43 -36.91 32.76
CA ARG A 118 10.45 -35.92 32.40
C ARG A 118 10.38 -35.59 30.90
N ILE A 119 10.07 -36.58 30.06
CA ILE A 119 9.85 -36.41 28.62
C ILE A 119 8.56 -35.62 28.34
N VAL A 120 7.50 -35.90 29.10
CA VAL A 120 6.24 -35.13 29.03
C VAL A 120 6.48 -33.67 29.44
N GLY A 121 7.13 -33.42 30.58
CA GLY A 121 7.48 -32.06 31.01
C GLY A 121 8.37 -31.33 30.01
N ARG A 122 9.34 -32.03 29.41
CA ARG A 122 10.17 -31.52 28.32
C ARG A 122 9.32 -31.14 27.10
N SER A 123 8.36 -31.96 26.72
CA SER A 123 7.50 -31.71 25.55
C SER A 123 6.53 -30.55 25.78
N LEU A 124 5.95 -30.45 26.98
CA LEU A 124 5.11 -29.31 27.37
C LEU A 124 5.91 -28.00 27.43
N SER A 125 7.15 -28.04 27.92
CA SER A 125 7.98 -26.83 27.97
C SER A 125 8.33 -26.27 26.59
N ARG A 126 8.25 -27.06 25.52
CA ARG A 126 8.42 -26.58 24.12
C ARG A 126 7.23 -25.75 23.62
N ALA A 127 6.10 -25.77 24.32
CA ALA A 127 4.94 -24.94 24.02
C ALA A 127 5.10 -23.51 24.55
N ILE A 128 6.14 -23.23 25.34
CA ILE A 128 6.46 -21.87 25.78
C ILE A 128 6.79 -21.02 24.54
N PRO A 129 6.20 -19.82 24.39
CA PRO A 129 6.54 -18.93 23.28
C PRO A 129 8.05 -18.66 23.22
N PHE A 130 8.62 -18.72 22.01
CA PHE A 130 10.03 -18.47 21.72
C PHE A 130 11.02 -19.50 22.28
N GLU A 131 10.54 -20.61 22.84
CA GLU A 131 11.40 -21.71 23.33
C GLU A 131 12.33 -22.23 22.23
N GLN A 132 11.85 -22.27 20.98
CA GLN A 132 12.59 -22.76 19.82
C GLN A 132 13.83 -21.92 19.51
N LEU A 133 13.90 -20.70 20.02
CA LEU A 133 15.05 -19.81 19.87
C LEU A 133 15.88 -19.73 21.16
N SER A 134 15.42 -20.32 22.27
CA SER A 134 16.06 -20.23 23.58
C SER A 134 17.50 -20.74 23.60
N PHE A 135 17.83 -21.74 22.78
CA PHE A 135 19.19 -22.29 22.67
C PHE A 135 20.16 -21.34 21.94
N LEU A 136 19.66 -20.32 21.21
CA LEU A 136 20.48 -19.26 20.60
C LEU A 136 20.83 -18.18 21.62
N PHE A 137 19.99 -17.99 22.64
CA PHE A 137 20.09 -16.91 23.63
C PHE A 137 20.72 -17.33 24.96
N GLY A 138 20.84 -18.64 25.23
CA GLY A 138 21.30 -19.16 26.52
C GLY A 138 22.80 -19.05 26.80
N GLY A 139 23.63 -18.64 25.83
CA GLY A 139 25.10 -18.65 25.97
C GLY A 139 25.74 -20.05 25.99
N TYR A 140 24.93 -21.09 25.91
CA TYR A 140 25.28 -22.50 25.79
C TYR A 140 24.19 -23.21 24.97
N PRO A 141 24.48 -24.33 24.28
CA PRO A 141 23.50 -25.03 23.45
C PRO A 141 22.55 -25.87 24.32
N ILE A 142 21.79 -25.22 25.21
CA ILE A 142 20.77 -25.85 26.07
C ILE A 142 19.53 -24.98 25.96
N GLY A 143 18.43 -25.56 25.45
CA GLY A 143 17.15 -24.85 25.37
C GLY A 143 16.50 -24.72 26.74
N TRP A 144 15.48 -23.88 26.86
CA TRP A 144 14.68 -23.81 28.08
C TRP A 144 14.00 -25.15 28.36
N HIS A 145 13.57 -25.88 27.32
CA HIS A 145 13.00 -27.21 27.51
C HIS A 145 14.00 -28.21 28.10
N ASP A 146 15.28 -28.13 27.73
CA ASP A 146 16.37 -28.93 28.32
C ASP A 146 16.63 -28.54 29.77
N SER A 147 16.65 -27.23 30.07
CA SER A 147 16.90 -26.70 31.41
C SER A 147 15.78 -27.03 32.40
N ILE A 148 14.53 -26.82 32.00
CA ILE A 148 13.33 -27.06 32.81
C ILE A 148 13.16 -28.55 33.08
N SER A 149 13.33 -29.39 32.05
CA SER A 149 13.28 -30.85 32.20
C SER A 149 14.58 -31.46 32.72
N LYS A 150 15.64 -30.67 32.95
CA LYS A 150 16.97 -31.13 33.37
C LYS A 150 17.54 -32.25 32.48
N THR A 151 17.39 -32.14 31.16
CA THR A 151 17.89 -33.14 30.19
C THR A 151 18.81 -32.48 29.17
N LEU A 152 19.70 -33.25 28.54
CA LEU A 152 20.69 -32.78 27.57
C LEU A 152 20.55 -33.54 26.25
N VAL A 153 20.89 -32.86 25.16
CA VAL A 153 21.07 -33.49 23.84
C VAL A 153 22.56 -33.66 23.58
N VAL A 154 22.99 -34.90 23.38
CA VAL A 154 24.37 -35.27 23.09
C VAL A 154 24.45 -36.05 21.77
N PRO A 155 25.58 -36.02 21.07
CA PRO A 155 25.84 -36.96 19.98
C PRO A 155 25.81 -38.42 20.47
N ASP A 156 25.48 -39.35 19.58
CA ASP A 156 25.27 -40.75 19.93
C ASP A 156 26.50 -41.46 20.50
N ASN A 157 27.69 -41.01 20.12
CA ASN A 157 28.99 -41.54 20.53
C ASN A 157 29.37 -41.29 22.00
N ILE A 158 28.58 -40.48 22.73
CA ILE A 158 28.85 -40.14 24.15
C ILE A 158 28.20 -41.18 25.07
N THR A 159 28.95 -41.72 26.05
CA THR A 159 28.44 -42.69 27.04
C THR A 159 27.85 -41.98 28.28
N SER A 160 27.17 -42.73 29.16
CA SER A 160 26.59 -42.17 30.40
C SER A 160 27.65 -41.67 31.38
N GLU A 161 28.82 -42.28 31.40
CA GLU A 161 29.95 -41.91 32.26
C GLU A 161 30.58 -40.59 31.81
N ASP A 162 30.71 -40.38 30.50
CA ASP A 162 31.20 -39.14 29.89
C ASP A 162 30.35 -37.92 30.28
N VAL A 163 29.05 -38.13 30.50
CA VAL A 163 28.09 -37.08 30.83
C VAL A 163 28.20 -36.69 32.30
N GLN A 164 28.52 -37.63 33.17
CA GLN A 164 28.77 -37.36 34.59
C GLN A 164 30.08 -36.59 34.79
N GLN A 165 31.05 -36.75 33.89
CA GLN A 165 32.29 -35.98 33.87
C GLN A 165 32.14 -34.58 33.27
N MET A 166 31.01 -34.23 32.62
CA MET A 166 30.77 -32.88 32.15
C MET A 166 30.51 -31.93 33.32
N ASN A 167 31.52 -31.13 33.69
CA ASN A 167 31.40 -30.14 34.74
C ASN A 167 30.52 -28.96 34.28
N LEU A 168 29.22 -28.96 34.64
CA LEU A 168 28.25 -27.91 34.25
C LEU A 168 28.66 -26.50 34.70
N SER A 169 29.49 -26.39 35.73
CA SER A 169 30.05 -25.14 36.25
C SER A 169 31.10 -24.51 35.30
N GLU A 170 31.86 -25.33 34.57
CA GLU A 170 32.84 -24.87 33.58
C GLU A 170 32.18 -24.50 32.24
N ILE A 171 31.13 -25.21 31.84
CA ILE A 171 30.33 -24.87 30.65
C ILE A 171 29.70 -23.47 30.78
N LYS A 172 29.24 -23.11 32.00
CA LYS A 172 28.72 -21.77 32.30
C LYS A 172 29.79 -20.67 32.37
N LYS A 173 31.09 -21.01 32.47
CA LYS A 173 32.21 -20.04 32.55
C LYS A 173 32.75 -19.58 31.19
N MET A 174 32.44 -20.25 30.08
CA MET A 174 32.78 -19.83 28.69
C MET A 174 31.98 -18.59 28.21
N LYS A 175 31.49 -17.78 29.15
CA LYS A 175 30.35 -16.88 29.01
C LYS A 175 30.69 -15.47 28.52
N SER A 176 31.86 -14.91 28.78
CA SER A 176 31.87 -13.46 29.06
C SER A 176 32.18 -12.48 27.92
N GLU A 177 32.89 -12.82 26.84
CA GLU A 177 33.43 -11.72 26.03
C GLU A 177 32.68 -11.30 24.77
N ASN A 178 31.85 -12.14 24.12
CA ASN A 178 31.23 -11.73 22.84
C ASN A 178 29.83 -12.28 22.55
N VAL A 179 29.26 -13.08 23.45
CA VAL A 179 28.02 -13.82 23.17
C VAL A 179 26.77 -12.99 23.52
N LEU A 180 26.81 -12.22 24.61
CA LEU A 180 25.69 -11.35 25.00
C LEU A 180 25.41 -10.28 23.94
N ILE A 181 26.46 -9.68 23.37
CA ILE A 181 26.34 -8.68 22.29
C ILE A 181 25.75 -9.32 21.04
N LYS A 182 26.22 -10.50 20.63
CA LYS A 182 25.65 -11.22 19.47
C LYS A 182 24.19 -11.60 19.68
N ILE A 183 23.81 -11.98 20.90
CA ILE A 183 22.43 -12.28 21.27
C ILE A 183 21.54 -11.04 21.20
N ILE A 184 22.00 -9.91 21.73
CA ILE A 184 21.27 -8.64 21.66
C ILE A 184 21.10 -8.22 20.20
N ILE A 185 22.13 -8.35 19.37
CA ILE A 185 22.06 -8.03 17.94
C ILE A 185 21.04 -8.94 17.22
N ILE A 186 21.08 -10.25 17.45
CA ILE A 186 20.12 -11.18 16.82
C ILE A 186 18.70 -10.88 17.29
N PHE A 187 18.49 -10.59 18.58
CA PHE A 187 17.19 -10.25 19.12
C PHE A 187 16.63 -8.96 18.51
N LEU A 188 17.47 -7.92 18.38
CA LEU A 188 17.10 -6.67 17.71
C LEU A 188 16.77 -6.89 16.23
N VAL A 189 17.54 -7.71 15.52
CA VAL A 189 17.28 -8.04 14.11
C VAL A 189 15.95 -8.79 13.95
N VAL A 190 15.65 -9.76 14.83
CA VAL A 190 14.37 -10.49 14.78
C VAL A 190 13.19 -9.57 15.08
N LEU A 191 13.29 -8.69 16.07
CA LEU A 191 12.25 -7.69 16.35
C LEU A 191 12.03 -6.75 15.16
N PHE A 192 13.11 -6.34 14.49
CA PHE A 192 13.03 -5.50 13.31
C PHE A 192 12.33 -6.22 12.14
N ILE A 193 12.64 -7.49 11.89
CA ILE A 193 11.97 -8.29 10.86
C ILE A 193 10.49 -8.46 11.17
N LEU A 194 10.12 -8.73 12.43
CA LEU A 194 8.72 -8.87 12.83
C LEU A 194 7.95 -7.54 12.69
N ALA A 195 8.59 -6.41 13.01
CA ALA A 195 8.01 -5.10 12.78
C ALA A 195 7.76 -4.85 11.28
N ILE A 196 8.73 -5.19 10.42
CA ILE A 196 8.58 -5.08 8.96
C ILE A 196 7.43 -5.95 8.45
N ILE A 197 7.35 -7.22 8.88
CA ILE A 197 6.27 -8.13 8.48
C ILE A 197 4.92 -7.59 8.96
N GLY A 198 4.83 -7.06 10.17
CA GLY A 198 3.61 -6.45 10.70
C GLY A 198 3.15 -5.24 9.88
N ILE A 199 4.09 -4.36 9.53
CA ILE A 199 3.83 -3.19 8.68
C ILE A 199 3.36 -3.65 7.29
N LEU A 200 4.11 -4.54 6.63
CA LEU A 200 3.74 -5.09 5.32
C LEU A 200 2.37 -5.77 5.34
N ALA A 201 2.08 -6.58 6.36
CA ALA A 201 0.79 -7.25 6.50
C ALA A 201 -0.36 -6.25 6.66
N SER A 202 -0.15 -5.16 7.41
CA SER A 202 -1.17 -4.11 7.57
C SER A 202 -1.46 -3.38 6.25
N VAL A 203 -0.42 -3.08 5.45
CA VAL A 203 -0.57 -2.45 4.14
C VAL A 203 -1.28 -3.39 3.16
N VAL A 204 -0.89 -4.66 3.12
CA VAL A 204 -1.54 -5.67 2.27
C VAL A 204 -3.00 -5.83 2.68
N LEU A 205 -3.30 -5.90 3.96
CA LEU A 205 -4.68 -6.04 4.44
C LEU A 205 -5.54 -4.81 4.09
N ALA A 206 -4.98 -3.61 4.19
CA ALA A 206 -5.63 -2.38 3.73
C ALA A 206 -5.92 -2.45 2.22
N SER A 207 -4.95 -2.84 1.40
CA SER A 207 -5.15 -2.98 -0.05
C SER A 207 -6.19 -4.05 -0.42
N MET A 208 -6.23 -5.17 0.32
CA MET A 208 -7.21 -6.23 0.08
C MET A 208 -8.62 -5.81 0.50
N ASN A 209 -8.74 -5.03 1.57
CA ASN A 209 -10.04 -4.49 1.99
C ASN A 209 -10.58 -3.47 0.97
N GLN A 210 -9.72 -2.61 0.43
CA GLN A 210 -10.10 -1.69 -0.65
C GLN A 210 -10.51 -2.46 -1.92
N ALA A 211 -9.77 -3.50 -2.31
CA ALA A 211 -10.11 -4.34 -3.45
C ALA A 211 -11.45 -5.07 -3.27
N ARG A 212 -11.75 -5.56 -2.05
CA ARG A 212 -13.04 -6.18 -1.72
C ARG A 212 -14.20 -5.18 -1.76
N ALA A 213 -13.99 -3.94 -1.31
CA ALA A 213 -15.00 -2.88 -1.42
C ALA A 213 -15.33 -2.60 -2.89
N LYS A 214 -14.31 -2.35 -3.72
CA LYS A 214 -14.48 -2.14 -5.17
C LYS A 214 -15.17 -3.31 -5.87
N ALA A 215 -14.84 -4.55 -5.49
CA ALA A 215 -15.50 -5.74 -6.05
C ALA A 215 -16.99 -5.84 -5.66
N ARG A 216 -17.38 -5.36 -4.47
CA ARG A 216 -18.80 -5.28 -4.08
C ARG A 216 -19.54 -4.20 -4.84
N ASP A 217 -18.92 -3.03 -4.98
CA ASP A 217 -19.50 -1.90 -5.72
C ASP A 217 -19.71 -2.29 -7.20
N ALA A 218 -18.74 -2.94 -7.84
CA ALA A 218 -18.88 -3.46 -9.21
C ALA A 218 -20.03 -4.48 -9.35
N LYS A 219 -20.29 -5.30 -8.31
CA LYS A 219 -21.43 -6.23 -8.31
C LYS A 219 -22.77 -5.48 -8.21
N ILE A 220 -22.82 -4.39 -7.45
CA ILE A 220 -24.00 -3.52 -7.35
C ILE A 220 -24.26 -2.83 -8.70
N GLU A 221 -23.23 -2.23 -9.29
CA GLU A 221 -23.30 -1.59 -10.62
C GLU A 221 -23.80 -2.58 -11.69
N SER A 222 -23.24 -3.79 -11.71
CA SER A 222 -23.66 -4.85 -12.64
C SER A 222 -25.12 -5.27 -12.40
N ASN A 223 -25.55 -5.44 -11.15
CA ASN A 223 -26.91 -5.87 -10.84
C ASN A 223 -27.94 -4.78 -11.19
N LEU A 224 -27.68 -3.51 -10.86
CA LEU A 224 -28.55 -2.39 -11.21
C LEU A 224 -28.64 -2.20 -12.73
N SER A 225 -27.52 -2.36 -13.45
CA SER A 225 -27.52 -2.25 -14.91
C SER A 225 -28.40 -3.32 -15.59
N THR A 226 -28.55 -4.50 -14.97
CA THR A 226 -29.47 -5.53 -15.49
C THR A 226 -30.96 -5.21 -15.28
N ILE A 227 -31.29 -4.26 -14.40
CA ILE A 227 -32.67 -3.84 -14.15
C ILE A 227 -33.26 -3.15 -15.38
N VAL A 228 -32.46 -2.44 -16.18
CA VAL A 228 -32.95 -1.76 -17.40
C VAL A 228 -33.72 -2.70 -18.30
N ILE A 229 -33.11 -3.85 -18.60
CA ILE A 229 -33.69 -4.86 -19.50
C ILE A 229 -34.94 -5.49 -18.88
N LYS A 230 -34.93 -5.72 -17.57
CA LYS A 230 -36.09 -6.28 -16.86
C LYS A 230 -37.26 -5.30 -16.82
N ALA A 231 -36.98 -4.01 -16.61
CA ALA A 231 -37.99 -2.96 -16.56
C ALA A 231 -38.62 -2.72 -17.93
N GLU A 232 -37.83 -2.76 -19.01
CA GLU A 232 -38.37 -2.71 -20.38
C GLU A 232 -39.32 -3.88 -20.67
N ASN A 233 -38.95 -5.10 -20.28
CA ASN A 233 -39.82 -6.26 -20.41
C ASN A 233 -41.11 -6.12 -19.61
N TYR A 234 -41.03 -5.58 -18.38
CA TYR A 234 -42.20 -5.33 -17.53
C TYR A 234 -43.18 -4.36 -18.19
N LYS A 235 -42.68 -3.23 -18.72
CA LYS A 235 -43.51 -2.27 -19.46
C LYS A 235 -44.14 -2.89 -20.70
N ASN A 236 -43.43 -3.74 -21.42
CA ASN A 236 -43.98 -4.43 -22.59
C ASN A 236 -45.14 -5.37 -22.24
N LEU A 237 -45.13 -5.98 -21.04
CA LEU A 237 -46.18 -6.88 -20.57
C LEU A 237 -47.38 -6.14 -19.97
N ASN A 238 -47.12 -5.10 -19.16
CA ASN A 238 -48.15 -4.42 -18.36
C ASN A 238 -48.59 -3.06 -18.92
N GLY A 239 -47.93 -2.56 -19.97
CA GLY A 239 -48.22 -1.28 -20.62
C GLY A 239 -47.74 -0.04 -19.86
N SER A 240 -47.24 -0.17 -18.63
CA SER A 240 -46.72 0.92 -17.80
C SER A 240 -45.60 0.42 -16.88
N TYR A 241 -44.85 1.34 -16.25
CA TYR A 241 -43.89 0.99 -15.19
C TYR A 241 -44.51 0.99 -13.78
N LEU A 242 -45.81 1.25 -13.64
CA LEU A 242 -46.46 1.30 -12.33
C LEU A 242 -46.53 -0.11 -11.71
N GLY A 243 -46.03 -0.27 -10.49
CA GLY A 243 -45.87 -1.54 -9.78
C GLY A 243 -44.54 -2.25 -10.04
N LEU A 244 -43.61 -1.63 -10.79
CA LEU A 244 -42.29 -2.19 -11.10
C LEU A 244 -41.46 -2.44 -9.83
N CYS A 245 -41.50 -1.53 -8.86
CA CYS A 245 -40.74 -1.64 -7.61
C CYS A 245 -41.29 -2.71 -6.65
N GLU A 246 -42.54 -3.14 -6.84
CA GLU A 246 -43.22 -4.16 -6.02
C GLU A 246 -43.15 -5.58 -6.63
N ASP A 247 -42.74 -5.70 -7.90
CA ASP A 247 -42.71 -6.97 -8.61
C ASP A 247 -41.63 -7.92 -8.06
N SER A 248 -41.97 -9.17 -7.78
CA SER A 248 -41.05 -10.13 -7.13
C SER A 248 -39.81 -10.53 -7.95
N GLU A 249 -39.83 -10.42 -9.28
CA GLU A 249 -38.69 -10.74 -10.16
C GLU A 249 -37.71 -9.57 -10.35
N ILE A 250 -38.20 -8.36 -10.07
CA ILE A 250 -37.48 -7.07 -10.16
C ILE A 250 -37.11 -6.55 -8.78
N SER A 251 -37.89 -6.90 -7.75
CA SER A 251 -37.56 -6.76 -6.34
C SER A 251 -36.32 -7.63 -6.08
N LEU A 252 -35.16 -7.00 -6.16
CA LEU A 252 -34.21 -6.75 -5.08
C LEU A 252 -34.03 -7.75 -3.91
N LEU A 253 -34.69 -8.89 -3.89
CA LEU A 253 -34.57 -9.96 -2.90
C LEU A 253 -33.42 -10.93 -3.21
N THR A 254 -32.70 -10.74 -4.32
CA THR A 254 -31.53 -11.57 -4.69
C THR A 254 -30.18 -10.96 -4.30
N LEU A 255 -30.15 -9.80 -3.64
CA LEU A 255 -28.92 -9.18 -3.11
C LEU A 255 -28.66 -9.50 -1.63
N THR A 256 -29.63 -10.06 -0.91
CA THR A 256 -29.55 -10.26 0.56
C THR A 256 -29.07 -11.65 1.01
N ASN A 257 -28.89 -12.62 0.13
CA ASN A 257 -28.53 -14.00 0.52
C ASN A 257 -27.10 -14.42 0.15
N SER A 258 -26.10 -13.64 0.59
CA SER A 258 -24.75 -14.18 0.79
C SER A 258 -24.13 -13.65 2.08
N SER A 259 -24.54 -14.27 3.19
CA SER A 259 -23.71 -14.61 4.36
C SER A 259 -22.53 -13.68 4.69
N SER A 260 -22.76 -12.74 5.61
CA SER A 260 -21.94 -12.38 6.80
C SER A 260 -21.94 -10.87 7.08
N THR A 261 -22.71 -10.49 8.10
CA THR A 261 -22.44 -9.39 9.05
C THR A 261 -21.82 -8.09 8.51
N LYS A 262 -22.64 -7.27 7.83
CA LYS A 262 -22.83 -5.82 8.03
C LYS A 262 -23.93 -5.36 7.06
N PRO A 263 -24.93 -4.58 7.51
CA PRO A 263 -26.21 -4.45 6.81
C PRO A 263 -26.06 -3.57 5.57
N TYR A 264 -26.63 -4.02 4.45
CA TYR A 264 -26.80 -3.20 3.25
C TYR A 264 -27.68 -1.99 3.60
N THR A 265 -27.15 -0.80 3.41
CA THR A 265 -27.86 0.47 3.55
C THR A 265 -28.66 0.73 2.27
N GLU A 266 -29.98 0.70 2.41
CA GLU A 266 -31.04 1.29 1.57
C GLU A 266 -30.82 1.30 0.05
N ILE A 267 -31.55 0.43 -0.63
CA ILE A 267 -31.79 0.55 -2.07
C ILE A 267 -33.17 1.19 -2.22
N THR A 268 -33.23 2.24 -3.02
CA THR A 268 -34.43 3.05 -3.22
C THR A 268 -34.93 2.83 -4.65
N CYS A 269 -36.25 2.68 -4.81
CA CYS A 269 -36.89 2.45 -6.10
C CYS A 269 -38.15 3.31 -6.18
N ASN A 270 -38.26 4.11 -7.24
CA ASN A 270 -39.43 4.93 -7.54
C ASN A 270 -39.92 4.60 -8.95
N ASP A 271 -41.22 4.36 -9.09
CA ASP A 271 -41.87 4.10 -10.36
C ASP A 271 -43.16 4.92 -10.53
N ASN A 272 -43.48 5.22 -11.79
CA ASN A 272 -44.75 5.83 -12.17
C ASN A 272 -45.23 5.22 -13.51
N GLU A 273 -46.36 5.68 -14.06
CA GLU A 273 -46.89 5.11 -15.31
C GLU A 273 -45.93 5.22 -16.52
N GLN A 274 -45.01 6.20 -16.53
CA GLN A 274 -44.17 6.55 -17.68
C GLN A 274 -42.67 6.34 -17.49
N ALA A 275 -42.17 6.31 -16.25
CA ALA A 275 -40.76 6.32 -15.89
C ALA A 275 -40.48 5.57 -14.58
N TYR A 276 -39.22 5.19 -14.37
CA TYR A 276 -38.73 4.58 -13.14
C TYR A 276 -37.28 4.99 -12.87
N ALA A 277 -36.87 4.96 -11.59
CA ALA A 277 -35.48 5.10 -11.17
C ALA A 277 -35.18 4.17 -9.99
N VAL A 278 -33.97 3.61 -9.96
CA VAL A 278 -33.46 2.74 -8.89
C VAL A 278 -32.06 3.17 -8.50
N SER A 279 -31.82 3.35 -7.20
CA SER A 279 -30.50 3.71 -6.65
C SER A 279 -30.08 2.75 -5.54
N ALA A 280 -28.77 2.49 -5.43
CA ALA A 280 -28.20 1.79 -4.28
C ALA A 280 -26.96 2.50 -3.76
N SER A 281 -26.77 2.48 -2.44
CA SER A 281 -25.57 3.04 -1.82
C SER A 281 -24.31 2.21 -2.17
N LEU A 282 -23.22 2.91 -2.50
CA LEU A 282 -21.89 2.33 -2.74
C LEU A 282 -21.03 2.43 -1.48
N SER A 283 -20.18 1.42 -1.27
CA SER A 283 -19.34 1.35 -0.08
C SER A 283 -17.98 2.03 -0.33
N ASN A 284 -17.96 3.36 -0.41
CA ASN A 284 -16.73 4.10 -0.70
C ASN A 284 -15.69 3.92 0.43
N PRO A 285 -14.54 3.26 0.18
CA PRO A 285 -13.53 3.02 1.22
C PRO A 285 -12.61 4.23 1.48
N ASP A 286 -12.58 5.23 0.58
CA ASP A 286 -11.62 6.33 0.63
C ASP A 286 -12.17 7.60 1.31
N ASP A 287 -13.46 7.62 1.74
CA ASP A 287 -14.17 8.88 2.04
C ASP A 287 -14.74 9.02 3.46
N SER A 288 -14.18 8.28 4.42
CA SER A 288 -14.59 8.39 5.85
C SER A 288 -14.35 9.77 6.49
N LEU A 289 -13.74 10.73 5.77
CA LEU A 289 -13.46 12.09 6.24
C LEU A 289 -14.37 13.18 5.63
N SER A 290 -15.07 12.93 4.52
CA SER A 290 -15.91 13.95 3.85
C SER A 290 -17.40 13.82 4.17
N GLY A 291 -17.82 12.66 4.70
CA GLY A 291 -19.24 12.40 4.98
C GLY A 291 -20.12 12.34 3.73
N HIS A 292 -19.53 12.14 2.55
CA HIS A 292 -20.27 12.03 1.28
C HIS A 292 -20.54 10.56 0.96
N GLN A 293 -21.82 10.20 0.86
CA GLN A 293 -22.28 8.85 0.51
C GLN A 293 -22.51 8.80 -1.00
N GLU A 294 -21.81 7.93 -1.71
CA GLU A 294 -22.05 7.71 -3.15
C GLU A 294 -23.15 6.66 -3.36
N TYR A 295 -23.89 6.84 -4.45
CA TYR A 295 -24.97 5.97 -4.91
C TYR A 295 -24.74 5.63 -6.40
N PHE A 296 -25.23 4.49 -6.85
CA PHE A 296 -25.34 4.16 -8.27
C PHE A 296 -26.80 4.17 -8.66
N CYS A 297 -27.17 4.96 -9.66
CA CYS A 297 -28.54 5.17 -10.10
C CYS A 297 -28.75 4.69 -11.54
N VAL A 298 -29.88 4.04 -11.78
CA VAL A 298 -30.36 3.61 -13.11
C VAL A 298 -31.80 4.08 -13.34
N ASP A 299 -32.10 4.64 -14.52
CA ASP A 299 -33.45 5.14 -14.85
C ASP A 299 -34.02 4.63 -16.18
N SER A 300 -35.29 4.98 -16.42
CA SER A 300 -36.04 4.67 -17.65
C SER A 300 -35.51 5.29 -18.94
N THR A 301 -34.54 6.21 -18.87
CA THR A 301 -33.88 6.78 -20.06
C THR A 301 -32.66 5.96 -20.47
N GLY A 302 -32.29 4.94 -19.69
CA GLY A 302 -31.13 4.08 -19.93
C GLY A 302 -29.83 4.65 -19.34
N VAL A 303 -29.90 5.70 -18.52
CA VAL A 303 -28.74 6.24 -17.81
C VAL A 303 -28.37 5.30 -16.68
N ALA A 304 -27.09 4.95 -16.57
CA ALA A 304 -26.51 4.19 -15.46
C ALA A 304 -25.25 4.91 -14.97
N THR A 305 -25.36 5.69 -13.89
CA THR A 305 -24.29 6.58 -13.43
C THR A 305 -24.18 6.65 -11.90
N LYS A 306 -23.05 7.16 -11.41
CA LYS A 306 -22.81 7.41 -9.99
C LYS A 306 -23.38 8.78 -9.60
N THR A 307 -24.05 8.84 -8.45
CA THR A 307 -24.68 10.04 -7.89
C THR A 307 -24.25 10.22 -6.43
N THR A 308 -24.26 11.44 -5.92
CA THR A 308 -23.91 11.75 -4.52
C THR A 308 -25.12 11.82 -3.59
N ASN A 309 -26.33 11.76 -4.14
CA ASN A 309 -27.59 11.82 -3.41
C ASN A 309 -28.44 10.60 -3.78
N ASP A 310 -29.23 10.13 -2.81
CA ASP A 310 -30.24 9.10 -3.01
C ASP A 310 -31.51 9.68 -3.65
N ILE A 311 -32.23 8.87 -4.43
CA ILE A 311 -33.49 9.26 -5.10
C ILE A 311 -34.69 9.35 -4.13
N SER A 312 -34.45 9.15 -2.82
CA SER A 312 -35.46 9.15 -1.76
C SER A 312 -36.01 10.53 -1.40
N ILE A 313 -35.40 11.62 -1.89
CA ILE A 313 -35.70 12.98 -1.42
C ILE A 313 -36.96 13.59 -2.07
N ASP A 314 -37.34 13.18 -3.30
CA ASP A 314 -38.45 13.83 -4.03
C ASP A 314 -39.38 12.89 -4.83
N GLY A 315 -39.20 11.56 -4.77
CA GLY A 315 -39.98 10.63 -5.59
C GLY A 315 -39.62 10.69 -7.09
N ASN A 316 -38.43 11.20 -7.41
CA ASN A 316 -37.96 11.37 -8.78
C ASN A 316 -37.81 10.01 -9.48
N THR A 317 -38.30 9.94 -10.72
CA THR A 317 -38.22 8.76 -11.61
C THR A 317 -37.16 8.93 -12.70
N SER A 318 -36.19 9.81 -12.46
CA SER A 318 -35.02 10.02 -13.30
C SER A 318 -33.76 10.05 -12.45
N CYS A 319 -32.67 9.49 -12.97
CA CYS A 319 -31.33 9.68 -12.45
C CYS A 319 -30.82 11.04 -12.92
N SER A 320 -31.57 12.11 -12.62
CA SER A 320 -31.10 13.46 -12.80
C SER A 320 -30.02 13.72 -11.75
N THR A 321 -28.78 13.78 -12.21
CA THR A 321 -27.68 14.39 -11.47
C THR A 321 -28.07 15.83 -11.14
N SER A 322 -28.33 16.13 -9.88
CA SER A 322 -28.86 17.45 -9.56
C SER A 322 -28.19 18.11 -8.36
N LEU A 323 -26.85 18.14 -8.41
CA LEU A 323 -26.12 19.31 -7.91
C LEU A 323 -26.72 20.59 -8.52
N VAL A 324 -27.24 20.52 -9.76
CA VAL A 324 -27.97 21.59 -10.44
C VAL A 324 -29.20 22.09 -9.66
N GLU A 325 -30.13 21.23 -9.22
CA GLU A 325 -31.27 21.67 -8.38
C GLU A 325 -30.81 22.14 -7.02
N THR A 326 -29.76 21.57 -6.44
CA THR A 326 -29.19 22.08 -5.18
C THR A 326 -28.65 23.51 -5.35
N TYR A 327 -27.93 23.80 -6.45
CA TYR A 327 -27.43 25.15 -6.75
C TYR A 327 -28.55 26.10 -7.18
N ASN A 328 -29.53 25.64 -7.96
CA ASN A 328 -30.71 26.43 -8.33
C ASN A 328 -31.55 26.78 -7.10
N ASN A 329 -31.79 25.82 -6.20
CA ASN A 329 -32.45 26.06 -4.92
C ASN A 329 -31.63 27.02 -4.04
N LYS A 330 -30.29 26.96 -4.08
CA LYS A 330 -29.43 27.92 -3.37
C LYS A 330 -29.53 29.34 -3.94
N ILE A 331 -29.65 29.46 -5.27
CA ILE A 331 -29.88 30.74 -5.97
C ILE A 331 -31.27 31.31 -5.61
N ASP A 332 -32.31 30.46 -5.56
CA ASP A 332 -33.69 30.89 -5.31
C ASP A 332 -34.03 31.11 -3.82
N SER A 333 -33.38 30.37 -2.91
CA SER A 333 -33.66 30.44 -1.47
C SER A 333 -32.89 31.53 -0.72
N THR A 334 -31.83 32.09 -1.31
CA THR A 334 -31.05 33.14 -0.66
C THR A 334 -31.47 34.52 -1.18
N ASN A 335 -31.88 35.40 -0.27
CA ASN A 335 -31.64 36.85 -0.41
C ASN A 335 -30.12 37.12 -0.32
N GLY A 336 -29.31 36.35 -1.06
CA GLY A 336 -27.88 36.21 -0.92
C GLY A 336 -27.13 37.45 -1.36
N THR A 337 -25.92 37.59 -0.83
CA THR A 337 -24.99 38.62 -1.31
C THR A 337 -24.60 38.33 -2.76
N ILE A 338 -24.22 39.37 -3.52
CA ILE A 338 -23.80 39.24 -4.94
C ILE A 338 -22.72 38.15 -5.10
N ASP A 339 -21.81 38.04 -4.14
CA ASP A 339 -20.72 37.06 -4.15
C ASP A 339 -21.22 35.62 -4.01
N GLU A 340 -22.18 35.35 -3.14
CA GLU A 340 -22.72 34.00 -2.93
C GLU A 340 -23.41 33.45 -4.19
N ASN A 341 -24.19 34.30 -4.87
CA ASN A 341 -24.85 33.93 -6.11
C ASN A 341 -23.85 33.74 -7.25
N LYS A 342 -22.81 34.60 -7.32
CA LYS A 342 -21.70 34.44 -8.27
C LYS A 342 -21.01 33.08 -8.12
N TYR A 343 -20.65 32.69 -6.89
CA TYR A 343 -20.03 31.40 -6.63
C TYR A 343 -20.97 30.22 -6.92
N ALA A 344 -22.28 30.38 -6.69
CA ALA A 344 -23.26 29.35 -7.02
C ALA A 344 -23.31 29.09 -8.54
N TYR A 345 -23.42 30.15 -9.36
CA TYR A 345 -23.40 30.03 -10.82
C TYR A 345 -22.06 29.51 -11.35
N TYR A 346 -20.93 29.94 -10.77
CA TYR A 346 -19.62 29.40 -11.12
C TYR A 346 -19.51 27.89 -10.85
N ASN A 347 -19.99 27.43 -9.68
CA ASN A 347 -19.98 26.02 -9.35
C ASN A 347 -20.95 25.22 -10.25
N LEU A 348 -22.09 25.80 -10.60
CA LEU A 348 -23.01 25.19 -11.55
C LEU A 348 -22.37 25.02 -12.93
N GLY A 349 -21.65 26.04 -13.41
CA GLY A 349 -20.88 25.98 -14.65
C GLY A 349 -19.82 24.86 -14.64
N GLN A 350 -19.08 24.69 -13.54
CA GLN A 350 -18.12 23.60 -13.39
C GLN A 350 -18.77 22.22 -13.41
N ASN A 351 -19.96 22.08 -12.82
CA ASN A 351 -20.71 20.83 -12.86
C ASN A 351 -21.14 20.49 -14.29
N TYR A 352 -21.72 21.45 -15.01
CA TYR A 352 -22.05 21.25 -16.42
C TYR A 352 -20.82 20.91 -17.26
N GLN A 353 -19.68 21.53 -16.98
CA GLN A 353 -18.42 21.21 -17.65
C GLN A 353 -17.96 19.77 -17.37
N SER A 354 -18.11 19.27 -16.13
CA SER A 354 -17.79 17.87 -15.78
C SER A 354 -18.72 16.84 -16.42
N MET A 355 -19.91 17.28 -16.84
CA MET A 355 -20.90 16.48 -17.57
C MET A 355 -20.79 16.65 -19.09
N ASP A 356 -19.73 17.31 -19.58
CA ASP A 356 -19.53 17.67 -21.00
C ASP A 356 -20.66 18.54 -21.61
N ALA A 357 -21.52 19.13 -20.77
CA ALA A 357 -22.60 20.03 -21.17
C ALA A 357 -22.07 21.47 -21.33
N TYR A 358 -21.16 21.66 -22.29
CA TYR A 358 -20.37 22.88 -22.44
C TYR A 358 -21.18 24.17 -22.68
N GLU A 359 -22.28 24.12 -23.44
CA GLU A 359 -23.13 25.30 -23.67
C GLU A 359 -23.79 25.79 -22.38
N ASN A 360 -24.27 24.86 -21.56
CA ASN A 360 -24.84 25.18 -20.25
C ASN A 360 -23.75 25.71 -19.31
N ALA A 361 -22.56 25.11 -19.33
CA ALA A 361 -21.43 25.58 -18.53
C ALA A 361 -21.08 27.04 -18.83
N ILE A 362 -20.96 27.40 -20.12
CA ILE A 362 -20.68 28.78 -20.57
C ILE A 362 -21.78 29.73 -20.10
N LYS A 363 -23.05 29.36 -20.29
CA LYS A 363 -24.19 30.18 -19.88
C LYS A 363 -24.18 30.51 -18.38
N GLU A 364 -23.86 29.54 -17.53
CA GLU A 364 -23.80 29.76 -16.09
C GLU A 364 -22.55 30.56 -15.68
N TYR A 365 -21.42 30.37 -16.37
CA TYR A 365 -20.24 31.23 -16.19
C TYR A 365 -20.50 32.69 -16.59
N GLU A 366 -21.24 32.93 -17.68
CA GLU A 366 -21.65 34.27 -18.09
C GLU A 366 -22.51 34.95 -17.03
N LYS A 367 -23.51 34.25 -16.49
CA LYS A 367 -24.32 34.77 -15.37
C LYS A 367 -23.48 35.10 -14.14
N ALA A 368 -22.51 34.25 -13.80
CA ALA A 368 -21.60 34.50 -12.67
C ALA A 368 -20.80 35.80 -12.86
N ILE A 369 -20.37 36.10 -14.10
CA ILE A 369 -19.67 37.34 -14.44
C ILE A 369 -20.64 38.54 -14.45
N GLU A 370 -21.86 38.36 -14.98
CA GLU A 370 -22.89 39.41 -15.05
C GLU A 370 -23.32 39.91 -13.67
N LEU A 371 -23.39 39.02 -12.66
CA LEU A 371 -23.73 39.40 -11.29
C LEU A 371 -22.73 40.39 -10.68
N ASP A 372 -21.51 40.47 -11.21
CA ASP A 372 -20.52 41.46 -10.84
C ASP A 372 -20.79 42.82 -11.53
N ILE A 373 -22.02 43.31 -11.38
CA ILE A 373 -22.61 44.48 -12.06
C ILE A 373 -21.76 45.77 -11.88
N LYS A 374 -20.78 45.79 -10.97
CA LYS A 374 -19.94 46.97 -10.71
C LYS A 374 -18.56 46.98 -11.37
N ASN A 375 -18.01 45.87 -11.88
CA ASN A 375 -16.77 45.97 -12.65
C ASN A 375 -16.44 44.68 -13.41
N ILE A 376 -16.54 44.69 -14.74
CA ILE A 376 -15.91 43.64 -15.58
C ILE A 376 -14.44 43.46 -15.20
N LYS A 377 -13.75 44.53 -14.78
CA LYS A 377 -12.35 44.52 -14.33
C LYS A 377 -12.10 43.91 -12.94
N ASN A 378 -13.05 43.17 -12.37
CA ASN A 378 -12.80 42.44 -11.12
C ASN A 378 -11.83 41.26 -11.38
N PRO A 379 -10.67 41.18 -10.71
CA PRO A 379 -9.72 40.08 -10.91
C PRO A 379 -10.31 38.68 -10.66
N SER A 380 -11.36 38.57 -9.83
CA SER A 380 -12.05 37.29 -9.59
C SER A 380 -12.76 36.73 -10.83
N ASN A 381 -13.04 37.56 -11.84
CA ASN A 381 -13.63 37.12 -13.11
C ASN A 381 -12.60 36.44 -14.04
N GLU A 382 -11.30 36.70 -13.85
CA GLU A 382 -10.25 36.05 -14.66
C GLU A 382 -10.32 34.53 -14.55
N LEU A 383 -10.55 34.01 -13.34
CA LEU A 383 -10.67 32.57 -13.09
C LEU A 383 -11.82 31.94 -13.89
N ILE A 384 -12.97 32.62 -13.92
CA ILE A 384 -14.17 32.14 -14.63
C ILE A 384 -13.90 32.15 -16.15
N LEU A 385 -13.26 33.21 -16.66
CA LEU A 385 -12.87 33.31 -18.07
C LEU A 385 -11.84 32.24 -18.48
N PHE A 386 -10.90 31.86 -17.62
CA PHE A 386 -9.99 30.74 -17.92
C PHE A 386 -10.72 29.39 -18.03
N ARG A 387 -11.82 29.19 -17.28
CA ARG A 387 -12.68 28.00 -17.47
C ARG A 387 -13.39 28.04 -18.81
N GLU A 388 -13.95 29.18 -19.19
CA GLU A 388 -14.58 29.40 -20.50
C GLU A 388 -13.57 29.18 -21.64
N ALA A 389 -12.34 29.69 -21.50
CA ALA A 389 -11.25 29.48 -22.45
C ALA A 389 -10.91 27.99 -22.62
N THR A 390 -10.87 27.24 -21.53
CA THR A 390 -10.62 25.78 -21.58
C THR A 390 -11.67 25.06 -22.42
N ILE A 391 -12.94 25.46 -22.29
CA ILE A 391 -14.04 24.87 -23.07
C ILE A 391 -13.85 25.16 -24.56
N TYR A 392 -13.64 26.42 -24.94
CA TYR A 392 -13.46 26.77 -26.35
C TYR A 392 -12.16 26.20 -26.95
N GLN A 393 -11.11 26.04 -26.14
CA GLN A 393 -9.89 25.37 -26.56
C GLN A 393 -10.15 23.89 -26.89
N ASN A 394 -10.88 23.17 -26.04
CA ASN A 394 -11.25 21.77 -26.28
C ASN A 394 -12.14 21.62 -27.53
N GLN A 395 -12.99 22.60 -27.80
CA GLN A 395 -13.84 22.65 -29.00
C GLN A 395 -13.11 23.15 -30.25
N SER A 396 -11.84 23.57 -30.14
CA SER A 396 -11.08 24.21 -31.23
C SER A 396 -11.75 25.47 -31.81
N GLU A 397 -12.54 26.18 -31.01
CA GLU A 397 -13.28 27.39 -31.39
C GLU A 397 -12.40 28.65 -31.22
N TYR A 398 -11.35 28.75 -32.03
CA TYR A 398 -10.26 29.73 -31.84
C TYR A 398 -10.72 31.19 -31.83
N ARG A 399 -11.75 31.57 -32.59
CA ARG A 399 -12.28 32.95 -32.60
C ARG A 399 -12.95 33.31 -31.27
N LYS A 400 -13.71 32.39 -30.69
CA LYS A 400 -14.35 32.60 -29.38
C LYS A 400 -13.29 32.61 -28.28
N LEU A 401 -12.31 31.71 -28.38
CA LEU A 401 -11.16 31.66 -27.48
C LEU A 401 -10.34 32.96 -27.48
N GLU A 402 -10.08 33.55 -28.65
CA GLU A 402 -9.42 34.86 -28.77
C GLU A 402 -10.18 35.95 -28.00
N ASN A 403 -11.51 35.98 -28.14
CA ASN A 403 -12.36 36.94 -27.43
C ASN A 403 -12.26 36.77 -25.91
N VAL A 404 -12.24 35.53 -25.42
CA VAL A 404 -12.09 35.24 -23.99
C VAL A 404 -10.75 35.76 -23.47
N TYR A 405 -9.63 35.48 -24.14
CA TYR A 405 -8.33 36.03 -23.74
C TYR A 405 -8.27 37.55 -23.83
N ASN A 406 -8.92 38.17 -24.81
CA ASN A 406 -9.06 39.63 -24.88
C ASN A 406 -9.78 40.18 -23.64
N ARG A 407 -10.84 39.50 -23.18
CA ARG A 407 -11.56 39.86 -21.94
C ARG A 407 -10.65 39.72 -20.72
N ILE A 408 -9.87 38.64 -20.61
CA ILE A 408 -8.89 38.45 -19.50
C ILE A 408 -7.87 39.60 -19.48
N LEU A 409 -7.30 39.94 -20.64
CA LEU A 409 -6.30 41.02 -20.75
C LEU A 409 -6.90 42.42 -20.57
N LEU A 410 -8.20 42.59 -20.79
CA LEU A 410 -8.91 43.83 -20.44
C LEU A 410 -9.05 44.00 -18.92
N ILE A 411 -9.24 42.89 -18.20
CA ILE A 411 -9.31 42.87 -16.73
C ILE A 411 -7.92 43.10 -16.13
N ASN A 412 -6.94 42.34 -16.61
CA ASN A 412 -5.58 42.38 -16.15
C ASN A 412 -4.59 42.45 -17.32
N PRO A 413 -4.19 43.67 -17.72
CA PRO A 413 -3.22 43.89 -18.79
C PRO A 413 -1.80 43.38 -18.46
N GLN A 414 -1.55 42.96 -17.22
CA GLN A 414 -0.26 42.40 -16.80
C GLN A 414 -0.33 40.88 -16.62
N ASN A 415 -1.38 40.23 -17.12
CA ASN A 415 -1.51 38.78 -17.04
C ASN A 415 -0.60 38.10 -18.08
N THR A 416 0.62 37.74 -17.64
CA THR A 416 1.63 37.02 -18.44
C THR A 416 1.08 35.73 -19.05
N GLN A 417 0.27 34.98 -18.30
CA GLN A 417 -0.30 33.70 -18.72
C GLN A 417 -1.29 33.90 -19.87
N ALA A 418 -2.16 34.90 -19.80
CA ALA A 418 -3.14 35.17 -20.85
C ALA A 418 -2.49 35.55 -22.19
N TYR A 419 -1.39 36.32 -22.17
CA TYR A 419 -0.61 36.58 -23.38
C TYR A 419 0.02 35.30 -23.94
N SER A 420 0.65 34.48 -23.09
CA SER A 420 1.27 33.22 -23.52
C SER A 420 0.27 32.24 -24.11
N ASP A 421 -0.86 32.05 -23.43
CA ASP A 421 -1.90 31.12 -23.84
C ASP A 421 -2.64 31.58 -25.09
N ARG A 422 -2.89 32.89 -25.26
CA ARG A 422 -3.47 33.41 -26.51
C ARG A 422 -2.50 33.20 -27.68
N ALA A 423 -1.22 33.48 -27.48
CA ALA A 423 -0.19 33.24 -28.50
C ALA A 423 -0.11 31.75 -28.89
N PHE A 424 -0.12 30.86 -27.91
CA PHE A 424 0.01 29.42 -28.12
C PHE A 424 -1.27 28.79 -28.69
N SER A 425 -2.38 28.94 -27.97
CA SER A 425 -3.63 28.21 -28.22
C SER A 425 -4.48 28.82 -29.33
N VAL A 426 -4.38 30.13 -29.58
CA VAL A 426 -5.13 30.80 -30.65
C VAL A 426 -4.23 31.01 -31.86
N TYR A 427 -3.22 31.87 -31.74
CA TYR A 427 -2.43 32.32 -32.89
C TYR A 427 -1.49 31.24 -33.42
N GLY A 428 -0.98 30.36 -32.55
CA GLY A 428 -0.20 29.19 -32.95
C GLY A 428 -0.99 28.20 -33.81
N ASN A 429 -2.26 27.94 -33.45
CA ASN A 429 -3.12 26.99 -34.16
C ASN A 429 -3.78 27.58 -35.42
N THR A 430 -4.03 28.88 -35.45
CA THR A 430 -4.58 29.59 -36.63
C THR A 430 -3.52 29.99 -37.64
N GLY A 431 -2.23 29.86 -37.31
CA GLY A 431 -1.11 30.25 -38.17
C GLY A 431 -0.81 31.75 -38.18
N GLU A 432 -1.42 32.53 -37.28
CA GLU A 432 -1.25 33.97 -37.15
C GLU A 432 0.05 34.32 -36.38
N HIS A 433 1.18 33.85 -36.90
CA HIS A 433 2.49 33.90 -36.23
C HIS A 433 2.96 35.33 -35.88
N GLU A 434 2.59 36.35 -36.67
CA GLU A 434 2.90 37.74 -36.33
C GLU A 434 2.22 38.20 -35.04
N LYS A 435 0.95 37.82 -34.82
CA LYS A 435 0.23 38.14 -33.58
C LYS A 435 0.79 37.33 -32.40
N ALA A 436 1.10 36.05 -32.61
CA ALA A 436 1.76 35.22 -31.59
C ALA A 436 3.08 35.84 -31.13
N LEU A 437 3.89 36.35 -32.06
CA LEU A 437 5.16 37.01 -31.75
C LEU A 437 4.97 38.25 -30.87
N ILE A 438 3.95 39.07 -31.16
CA ILE A 438 3.62 40.24 -30.34
C ILE A 438 3.27 39.82 -28.91
N ASP A 439 2.40 38.83 -28.76
CA ASP A 439 1.96 38.36 -27.45
C ASP A 439 3.06 37.69 -26.63
N TYR A 440 3.91 36.85 -27.25
CA TYR A 440 5.07 36.31 -26.56
C TYR A 440 6.04 37.42 -26.14
N THR A 441 6.20 38.47 -26.96
CA THR A 441 7.03 39.62 -26.62
C THR A 441 6.48 40.39 -25.43
N GLU A 442 5.17 40.66 -25.38
CA GLU A 442 4.54 41.31 -24.22
C GLU A 442 4.60 40.43 -22.96
N SER A 443 4.38 39.13 -23.11
CA SER A 443 4.50 38.18 -22.00
C SER A 443 5.93 38.18 -21.43
N LEU A 444 6.95 38.16 -22.28
CA LEU A 444 8.36 38.22 -21.88
C LEU A 444 8.80 39.60 -21.38
N ARG A 445 8.11 40.67 -21.77
CA ARG A 445 8.32 42.00 -21.18
C ARG A 445 7.89 42.02 -19.71
N LEU A 446 6.84 41.28 -19.36
CA LEU A 446 6.30 41.15 -18.01
C LEU A 446 7.07 40.11 -17.17
N ASP A 447 7.43 38.98 -17.76
CA ASP A 447 8.25 37.93 -17.16
C ASP A 447 9.42 37.51 -18.08
N PRO A 448 10.57 38.21 -18.00
CA PRO A 448 11.70 37.99 -18.89
C PRO A 448 12.36 36.61 -18.80
N ASN A 449 12.13 35.89 -17.70
CA ASN A 449 12.81 34.63 -17.41
C ASN A 449 11.97 33.40 -17.77
N ASN A 450 10.78 33.59 -18.36
CA ASN A 450 9.91 32.49 -18.75
C ASN A 450 10.50 31.71 -19.93
N GLN A 451 11.15 30.59 -19.62
CA GLN A 451 11.86 29.76 -20.60
C GLN A 451 10.93 29.19 -21.67
N PHE A 452 9.70 28.84 -21.30
CA PHE A 452 8.70 28.35 -22.25
C PHE A 452 8.34 29.44 -23.27
N ASN A 453 8.08 30.66 -22.82
CA ASN A 453 7.75 31.77 -23.73
C ASN A 453 8.95 32.18 -24.60
N LEU A 454 10.18 32.15 -24.06
CA LEU A 454 11.40 32.39 -24.86
C LEU A 454 11.52 31.36 -26.00
N PHE A 455 11.32 30.08 -25.69
CA PHE A 455 11.34 29.01 -26.68
C PHE A 455 10.22 29.17 -27.72
N MET A 456 8.99 29.43 -27.28
CA MET A 456 7.86 29.60 -28.19
C MET A 456 7.99 30.85 -29.06
N LYS A 457 8.58 31.93 -28.54
CA LYS A 457 8.95 33.12 -29.31
C LYS A 457 9.95 32.78 -30.40
N ALA A 458 11.06 32.12 -30.05
CA ALA A 458 12.10 31.71 -31.01
C ALA A 458 11.52 30.79 -32.10
N ASN A 459 10.66 29.84 -31.73
CA ASN A 459 9.95 29.00 -32.69
C ASN A 459 9.04 29.80 -33.63
N THR A 460 8.37 30.83 -33.10
CA THR A 460 7.52 31.72 -33.91
C THR A 460 8.34 32.59 -34.85
N GLU A 461 9.50 33.09 -34.40
CA GLU A 461 10.45 33.84 -35.23
C GLU A 461 11.00 32.98 -36.37
N PHE A 462 11.32 31.71 -36.10
CA PHE A 462 11.72 30.74 -37.14
C PHE A 462 10.65 30.58 -38.22
N LYS A 463 9.39 30.39 -37.82
CA LYS A 463 8.25 30.27 -38.76
C LYS A 463 8.03 31.54 -39.59
N LEU A 464 8.42 32.71 -39.07
CA LEU A 464 8.39 33.99 -39.77
C LEU A 464 9.66 34.28 -40.59
N GLY A 465 10.66 33.39 -40.58
CA GLY A 465 11.94 33.58 -41.26
C GLY A 465 12.89 34.59 -40.58
N LYS A 466 12.61 34.97 -39.34
CA LYS A 466 13.41 35.90 -38.53
C LYS A 466 14.57 35.19 -37.82
N ILE A 467 15.50 34.67 -38.61
CA ILE A 467 16.57 33.76 -38.13
C ILE A 467 17.54 34.47 -37.17
N ASN A 468 17.87 35.74 -37.41
CA ASN A 468 18.82 36.47 -36.57
C ASN A 468 18.27 36.73 -35.17
N GLU A 469 17.00 37.14 -35.07
CA GLU A 469 16.30 37.36 -33.82
C GLU A 469 16.14 36.05 -33.04
N MET A 470 15.74 34.98 -33.73
CA MET A 470 15.64 33.64 -33.18
C MET A 470 16.96 33.20 -32.54
N CYS A 471 18.09 33.36 -33.24
CA CYS A 471 19.39 32.93 -32.72
C CYS A 471 19.85 33.72 -31.49
N SER A 472 19.51 35.01 -31.44
CA SER A 472 19.71 35.82 -30.23
C SER A 472 18.91 35.24 -29.06
N ASP A 473 17.65 34.89 -29.26
CA ASP A 473 16.78 34.42 -28.18
C ASP A 473 17.06 32.97 -27.75
N ILE A 474 17.44 32.09 -28.68
CA ILE A 474 17.93 30.74 -28.39
C ILE A 474 19.14 30.75 -27.44
N SER A 475 20.01 31.77 -27.54
CA SER A 475 21.17 31.90 -26.66
C SER A 475 20.82 32.24 -25.21
N LYS A 476 19.62 32.76 -24.96
CA LYS A 476 19.12 33.14 -23.63
C LYS A 476 18.36 32.00 -22.93
N ILE A 477 18.04 30.93 -23.66
CA ILE A 477 17.24 29.82 -23.15
C ILE A 477 18.12 28.87 -22.34
N ASP A 478 17.70 28.61 -21.10
CA ASP A 478 18.19 27.50 -20.30
C ASP A 478 17.34 26.25 -20.55
N ILE A 479 17.90 25.31 -21.33
CA ILE A 479 17.23 24.07 -21.73
C ILE A 479 16.81 23.19 -20.54
N THR A 480 17.43 23.33 -19.37
CA THR A 480 17.11 22.48 -18.20
C THR A 480 15.66 22.64 -17.73
N TYR A 481 15.02 23.77 -18.05
CA TYR A 481 13.64 24.08 -17.71
C TYR A 481 12.63 23.65 -18.81
N LEU A 482 13.10 23.16 -19.96
CA LEU A 482 12.27 22.81 -21.13
C LEU A 482 12.15 21.29 -21.34
N LYS A 483 11.79 20.56 -20.28
CA LYS A 483 11.60 19.10 -20.36
C LYS A 483 10.51 18.77 -21.39
N GLY A 484 10.86 17.96 -22.39
CA GLY A 484 9.98 17.56 -23.48
C GLY A 484 10.05 18.43 -24.75
N PHE A 485 10.78 19.55 -24.73
CA PHE A 485 10.97 20.42 -25.91
C PHE A 485 12.42 20.38 -26.45
N GLU A 486 13.23 19.43 -25.98
CA GLU A 486 14.66 19.32 -26.31
C GLU A 486 14.91 19.14 -27.82
N GLU A 487 14.09 18.34 -28.50
CA GLU A 487 14.21 18.11 -29.93
C GLU A 487 13.96 19.38 -30.74
N GLY A 488 12.87 20.10 -30.43
CA GLY A 488 12.53 21.37 -31.08
C GLY A 488 13.59 22.44 -30.81
N TYR A 489 14.11 22.52 -29.58
CA TYR A 489 15.22 23.43 -29.26
C TYR A 489 16.47 23.12 -30.08
N ASN A 490 16.84 21.85 -30.19
CA ASN A 490 18.01 21.42 -30.97
C ASN A 490 17.83 21.64 -32.47
N GLU A 491 16.60 21.57 -32.99
CA GLU A 491 16.29 21.95 -34.37
C GLU A 491 16.50 23.45 -34.60
N LEU A 492 15.91 24.31 -33.77
CA LEU A 492 16.08 25.77 -33.89
C LEU A 492 17.56 26.16 -33.77
N LYS A 493 18.28 25.56 -32.82
CA LYS A 493 19.72 25.79 -32.63
C LYS A 493 20.57 25.38 -33.83
N ARG A 494 20.20 24.31 -34.55
CA ARG A 494 20.92 23.89 -35.78
C ARG A 494 20.78 24.92 -36.90
N ASN A 495 19.64 25.61 -36.97
CA ASN A 495 19.38 26.64 -37.98
C ASN A 495 20.12 27.97 -37.70
N CYS A 496 20.86 28.06 -36.60
CA CYS A 496 21.71 29.22 -36.29
C CYS A 496 23.15 29.11 -36.82
N ASN A 497 23.57 27.94 -37.27
CA ASN A 497 24.95 27.64 -37.64
C ASN A 497 25.18 27.64 -39.15
#